data_AF-A0A7L5FA71-F1
#
_entry.id   AF-A0A7L5FA71-F1
#
_cell.length_a   1.000
_cell.length_b   1.000
_cell.length_c   1.000
_cell.angle_alpha   90.00
_cell.angle_beta   90.00
_cell.angle_gamma   90.00
#
_symmetry.space_group_name_H-M   'P 1'
#
loop_
_entity.id
_entity.type
_entity.pdbx_description
1 polymer ?
#
loop_
_entity_poly.entity_id
_entity_poly.type
_entity_poly.pdbx_seq_one_letter_code
_entity_poly.pdbx_strand_id
1 'polypeptide(L)'
;VCLTLFLLALRARNEHRQADELEAIMQGRGSDLQPAVCLAIRVNTFLSCSQYHKMYRTVKAITGRQIFQPLHALRNAEKILLPGYHSFEWQPPLKNVSSNTDVGIIDGLSGLSSLVDDYPVDTIAKRFRYDAALVSALMDMEEDILEGMRSQDLDDYL
;
A
#
# COMPACT_ATOMS: atom_id res chain seq x y z
N VAL A 1 31.99 0.24 2.78
CA VAL A 1 33.42 0.49 2.44
C VAL A 1 33.68 0.36 0.95
N CYS A 2 33.47 -0.81 0.31
CA CYS A 2 33.73 -0.97 -1.15
C CYS A 2 32.87 -0.07 -2.04
N LEU A 3 31.58 0.09 -1.72
CA LEU A 3 30.70 1.02 -2.43
C LEU A 3 31.24 2.46 -2.37
N THR A 4 31.58 2.93 -1.18
CA THR A 4 32.03 4.29 -0.95
C THR A 4 33.32 4.57 -1.73
N LEU A 5 34.25 3.60 -1.76
CA LEU A 5 35.46 3.68 -2.57
C LEU A 5 35.16 3.73 -4.08
N PHE A 6 34.17 2.98 -4.55
CA PHE A 6 33.77 2.97 -5.96
C PHE A 6 33.10 4.29 -6.38
N LEU A 7 32.24 4.87 -5.53
CA LEU A 7 31.66 6.19 -5.76
C LEU A 7 32.72 7.29 -5.79
N LEU A 8 33.69 7.25 -4.86
CA LEU A 8 34.81 8.18 -4.85
C LEU A 8 35.69 8.02 -6.10
N ALA A 9 35.91 6.79 -6.58
CA ALA A 9 36.62 6.53 -7.83
C ALA A 9 35.89 7.05 -9.07
N LEU A 10 34.56 6.88 -9.16
CA LEU A 10 33.74 7.43 -10.24
C LEU A 10 33.77 8.97 -10.24
N ARG A 11 33.63 9.59 -9.07
CA ARG A 11 33.71 11.06 -8.96
C ARG A 11 35.12 11.59 -9.24
N ALA A 12 36.18 10.88 -8.84
CA ALA A 12 37.56 11.22 -9.19
C ALA A 12 37.86 11.11 -10.69
N ARG A 13 37.06 10.33 -11.42
CA ARG A 13 37.10 10.22 -12.90
C ARG A 13 36.17 11.19 -13.61
N ASN A 14 35.56 12.15 -12.89
CA ASN A 14 34.52 13.07 -13.39
C ASN A 14 33.26 12.36 -13.93
N GLU A 15 33.01 11.10 -13.56
CA GLU A 15 31.81 10.34 -13.94
C GLU A 15 30.67 10.59 -12.94
N HIS A 16 30.37 11.85 -12.66
CA HIS A 16 29.38 12.26 -11.65
C HIS A 16 28.00 11.65 -11.90
N ARG A 17 27.55 11.59 -13.16
CA ARG A 17 26.26 11.00 -13.52
C ARG A 17 26.14 9.52 -13.13
N GLN A 18 27.21 8.73 -13.33
CA GLN A 18 27.21 7.31 -12.96
C GLN A 18 27.30 7.12 -11.45
N ALA A 19 28.02 8.00 -10.76
CA ALA A 19 28.06 8.00 -9.30
C ALA A 19 26.67 8.33 -8.71
N ASP A 20 25.96 9.29 -9.29
CA ASP A 20 24.62 9.68 -8.85
C ASP A 20 23.57 8.61 -9.18
N GLU A 21 23.65 7.98 -10.37
CA GLU A 21 22.83 6.81 -10.73
C GLU A 21 23.07 5.64 -9.78
N LEU A 22 24.33 5.37 -9.41
CA LEU A 22 24.68 4.30 -8.47
C LEU A 22 24.23 4.61 -7.04
N GLU A 23 24.41 5.84 -6.56
CA GLU A 23 23.88 6.28 -5.27
C GLU A 23 22.35 6.17 -5.22
N ALA A 24 21.67 6.56 -6.30
CA ALA A 24 20.23 6.41 -6.43
C ALA A 24 19.81 4.93 -6.35
N ILE A 25 20.45 4.04 -7.10
CA ILE A 25 20.20 2.58 -7.02
C ILE A 25 20.41 2.06 -5.58
N MET A 26 21.46 2.50 -4.91
CA MET A 26 21.80 2.02 -3.57
C MET A 26 20.94 2.58 -2.45
N GLN A 27 20.35 3.76 -2.64
CA GLN A 27 19.31 4.30 -1.76
C GLN A 27 17.91 3.75 -2.07
N GLY A 28 17.78 2.79 -3.01
CA GLY A 28 16.48 2.30 -3.48
C GLY A 28 15.70 3.34 -4.30
N ARG A 29 16.36 4.41 -4.73
CA ARG A 29 15.86 5.51 -5.58
C ARG A 29 16.28 5.35 -7.05
N GLY A 30 16.66 4.14 -7.47
CA GLY A 30 17.03 3.84 -8.86
C GLY A 30 15.85 3.98 -9.82
N SER A 31 16.00 3.50 -11.06
CA SER A 31 14.92 3.49 -12.06
C SER A 31 13.71 2.61 -11.69
N ASP A 32 13.76 1.94 -10.55
CA ASP A 32 12.78 0.96 -10.12
C ASP A 32 11.77 1.68 -9.20
N LEU A 33 10.54 1.83 -9.69
CA LEU A 33 9.46 2.42 -8.92
C LEU A 33 9.15 1.55 -7.70
N GLN A 34 8.86 2.17 -6.55
CA GLN A 34 8.39 1.43 -5.38
C GLN A 34 7.06 0.70 -5.68
N PRO A 35 6.77 -0.43 -5.01
CA PRO A 35 5.51 -1.15 -5.20
C PRO A 35 4.26 -0.30 -4.97
N ALA A 36 4.28 0.61 -3.98
CA ALA A 36 3.17 1.52 -3.69
C ALA A 36 2.92 2.50 -4.86
N VAL A 37 3.97 3.06 -5.45
CA VAL A 37 3.87 3.92 -6.64
C VAL A 37 3.31 3.14 -7.83
N CYS A 38 3.78 1.92 -8.06
CA CYS A 38 3.22 1.05 -9.11
C CYS A 38 1.73 0.72 -8.87
N LEU A 39 1.34 0.49 -7.61
CA LEU A 39 -0.04 0.24 -7.22
C LEU A 39 -0.92 1.47 -7.51
N ALA A 40 -0.48 2.66 -7.11
CA ALA A 40 -1.15 3.92 -7.37
C ALA A 40 -1.35 4.16 -8.89
N ILE A 41 -0.29 3.97 -9.69
CA ILE A 41 -0.39 4.06 -11.16
C ILE A 41 -1.45 3.08 -11.67
N ARG A 42 -1.38 1.80 -11.25
CA ARG A 42 -2.31 0.76 -11.73
C ARG A 42 -3.76 1.10 -11.41
N VAL A 43 -4.06 1.50 -10.17
CA VAL A 43 -5.41 1.79 -9.69
C VAL A 43 -5.95 3.07 -10.33
N ASN A 44 -5.19 4.17 -10.31
CA ASN A 44 -5.63 5.47 -10.82
C ASN A 44 -5.76 5.53 -12.35
N THR A 45 -5.15 4.58 -13.07
CA THR A 45 -5.30 4.46 -14.53
C THR A 45 -6.23 3.30 -14.94
N PHE A 46 -6.94 2.70 -13.98
CA PHE A 46 -7.88 1.60 -14.20
C PHE A 46 -7.29 0.39 -14.95
N LEU A 47 -5.99 0.13 -14.76
CA LEU A 47 -5.33 -1.02 -15.35
C LEU A 47 -5.70 -2.30 -14.59
N SER A 48 -6.35 -3.23 -15.30
CA SER A 48 -6.53 -4.58 -14.79
C SER A 48 -5.18 -5.26 -14.52
N CYS A 49 -5.16 -6.25 -13.63
CA CYS A 49 -3.94 -7.02 -13.33
C CYS A 49 -3.30 -7.61 -14.60
N SER A 50 -4.12 -8.07 -15.55
CA SER A 50 -3.65 -8.62 -16.83
C SER A 50 -3.03 -7.56 -17.73
N GLN A 51 -3.63 -6.36 -17.84
CA GLN A 51 -3.06 -5.24 -18.60
C GLN A 51 -1.75 -4.76 -17.99
N TYR A 52 -1.73 -4.54 -16.67
CA TYR A 52 -0.53 -4.15 -15.94
C TYR A 52 0.59 -5.16 -16.11
N HIS A 53 0.30 -6.47 -16.01
CA HIS A 53 1.30 -7.53 -16.18
C HIS A 53 1.88 -7.59 -17.59
N LYS A 54 1.05 -7.36 -18.62
CA LYS A 54 1.53 -7.23 -20.01
C LYS A 54 2.47 -6.04 -20.15
N MET A 55 2.06 -4.87 -19.66
CA MET A 55 2.88 -3.65 -19.66
C MET A 55 4.23 -3.88 -18.95
N TYR A 56 4.20 -4.38 -17.72
CA TYR A 56 5.38 -4.71 -16.92
C TYR A 56 6.35 -5.63 -17.68
N ARG A 57 5.85 -6.73 -18.26
CA ARG A 57 6.70 -7.68 -19.00
C ARG A 57 7.31 -7.05 -20.25
N THR A 58 6.53 -6.29 -21.01
CA THR A 58 7.02 -5.62 -22.23
C THR A 58 8.08 -4.58 -21.91
N VAL A 59 7.85 -3.73 -20.91
CA VAL A 59 8.84 -2.71 -20.49
C VAL A 59 10.11 -3.37 -19.99
N LYS A 60 10.01 -4.42 -19.16
CA LYS A 60 11.17 -5.17 -18.65
C LYS A 60 11.96 -5.84 -19.78
N ALA A 61 11.27 -6.39 -20.78
CA ALA A 61 11.91 -7.04 -21.93
C ALA A 61 12.63 -6.04 -22.87
N ILE A 62 12.03 -4.87 -23.12
CA ILE A 62 12.60 -3.86 -24.03
C ILE A 62 13.76 -3.11 -23.36
N THR A 63 13.61 -2.73 -22.09
CA THR A 63 14.61 -1.90 -21.38
C THR A 63 15.70 -2.71 -20.69
N GLY A 64 15.46 -4.00 -20.44
CA GLY A 64 16.33 -4.86 -19.62
C GLY A 64 16.33 -4.50 -18.13
N ARG A 65 15.50 -3.54 -17.68
CA ARG A 65 15.44 -3.04 -16.28
C ARG A 65 14.07 -3.29 -15.65
N GLN A 66 14.02 -3.47 -14.34
CA GLN A 66 12.78 -3.68 -13.60
C GLN A 66 12.15 -2.36 -13.12
N ILE A 67 11.71 -1.54 -14.07
CA ILE A 67 11.12 -0.22 -13.76
C ILE A 67 9.82 -0.37 -12.94
N PHE A 68 8.93 -1.25 -13.36
CA PHE A 68 7.68 -1.55 -12.65
C PHE A 68 7.84 -2.81 -11.80
N GLN A 69 7.08 -2.90 -10.70
CA GLN A 69 7.13 -4.05 -9.79
C GLN A 69 6.15 -5.16 -10.21
N PRO A 70 6.45 -6.44 -9.95
CA PRO A 70 5.56 -7.55 -10.27
C PRO A 70 4.29 -7.53 -9.39
N LEU A 71 3.21 -8.16 -9.88
CA LEU A 71 1.90 -8.15 -9.21
C LEU A 71 1.91 -8.64 -7.75
N HIS A 72 2.80 -9.58 -7.37
CA HIS A 72 2.88 -10.04 -5.98
C HIS A 72 3.41 -8.95 -5.03
N ALA A 73 4.29 -8.07 -5.51
CA ALA A 73 4.78 -6.93 -4.74
C ALA A 73 3.67 -5.88 -4.57
N LEU A 74 2.88 -5.63 -5.62
CA LEU A 74 1.71 -4.73 -5.55
C LEU A 74 0.67 -5.25 -4.57
N ARG A 75 0.40 -6.56 -4.55
CA ARG A 75 -0.53 -7.18 -3.59
C ARG A 75 -0.06 -7.02 -2.14
N ASN A 76 1.25 -7.08 -1.89
CA ASN A 76 1.78 -6.85 -0.55
C ASN A 76 1.66 -5.38 -0.13
N ALA A 77 1.90 -4.44 -1.06
CA ALA A 77 1.66 -3.02 -0.80
C ALA A 77 0.18 -2.71 -0.56
N GLU A 78 -0.72 -3.33 -1.32
CA GLU A 78 -2.18 -3.17 -1.19
C GLU A 78 -2.67 -3.60 0.20
N LYS A 79 -2.10 -4.66 0.79
CA LYS A 79 -2.49 -5.12 2.14
C LYS A 79 -2.35 -4.04 3.21
N ILE A 80 -1.36 -3.16 3.08
CA ILE A 80 -1.10 -2.09 4.05
C ILE A 80 -2.26 -1.09 4.07
N LEU A 81 -2.88 -0.86 2.90
CA LEU A 81 -3.95 0.12 2.72
C LEU A 81 -5.36 -0.44 3.00
N LEU A 82 -5.48 -1.75 3.25
CA LEU A 82 -6.79 -2.39 3.44
C LEU A 82 -7.17 -2.47 4.93
N PRO A 83 -8.47 -2.40 5.25
CA PRO A 83 -8.96 -2.63 6.59
C PRO A 83 -8.50 -3.99 7.14
N GLY A 84 -8.05 -3.98 8.40
CA GLY A 84 -7.52 -5.14 9.10
C GLY A 84 -5.99 -5.27 9.09
N TYR A 85 -5.27 -4.25 8.60
CA TYR A 85 -3.80 -4.20 8.68
C TYR A 85 -3.27 -3.57 9.97
N HIS A 86 -3.84 -2.44 10.38
CA HIS A 86 -3.39 -1.68 11.54
C HIS A 86 -4.03 -2.19 12.83
N SER A 87 -3.24 -2.29 13.90
CA SER A 87 -3.73 -2.58 15.25
C SER A 87 -4.30 -1.32 15.90
N PHE A 88 -5.39 -1.46 16.65
CA PHE A 88 -6.05 -0.38 17.38
C PHE A 88 -6.81 -0.93 18.59
N GLU A 89 -7.16 -0.05 19.53
CA GLU A 89 -7.91 -0.40 20.73
C GLU A 89 -9.00 0.65 20.99
N TRP A 90 -10.17 0.21 21.43
CA TRP A 90 -11.25 1.08 21.87
C TRP A 90 -11.31 1.13 23.39
N GLN A 91 -11.32 2.34 23.95
CA GLN A 91 -11.45 2.58 25.38
C GLN A 91 -12.67 3.48 25.67
N PRO A 92 -13.74 2.97 26.30
CA PRO A 92 -13.97 1.58 26.71
C PRO A 92 -14.22 0.63 25.51
N PRO A 93 -14.13 -0.71 25.71
CA PRO A 93 -14.44 -1.67 24.66
C PRO A 93 -15.85 -1.51 24.10
N LEU A 94 -15.97 -1.58 22.78
CA LEU A 94 -17.25 -1.42 22.09
C LEU A 94 -18.21 -2.57 22.42
N LYS A 95 -19.47 -2.21 22.74
CA LYS A 95 -20.53 -3.20 23.01
C LYS A 95 -20.89 -3.94 21.73
N ASN A 96 -20.97 -5.28 21.81
CA ASN A 96 -21.32 -6.18 20.69
C ASN A 96 -20.39 -6.11 19.47
N VAL A 97 -19.17 -5.61 19.64
CA VAL A 97 -18.14 -5.60 18.59
C VAL A 97 -16.95 -6.40 19.09
N SER A 98 -16.40 -7.27 18.23
CA SER A 98 -15.20 -8.05 18.56
C SER A 98 -13.98 -7.14 18.68
N SER A 99 -13.09 -7.42 19.63
CA SER A 99 -11.81 -6.75 19.79
C SER A 99 -10.75 -7.13 18.76
N ASN A 100 -11.03 -8.10 17.87
CA ASN A 100 -10.09 -8.50 16.84
C ASN A 100 -9.84 -7.36 15.83
N THR A 101 -8.59 -6.99 15.62
CA THR A 101 -8.20 -5.93 14.66
C THR A 101 -8.03 -6.45 13.25
N ASP A 102 -7.76 -7.75 13.07
CA ASP A 102 -7.34 -8.35 11.80
C ASP A 102 -8.57 -8.79 10.97
N VAL A 103 -9.57 -7.91 10.88
CA VAL A 103 -10.84 -8.16 10.19
C VAL A 103 -10.90 -7.35 8.90
N GLY A 104 -10.80 -8.04 7.76
CA GLY A 104 -10.93 -7.46 6.42
C GLY A 104 -12.35 -7.53 5.86
N ILE A 105 -12.47 -7.95 4.60
CA ILE A 105 -13.77 -8.13 3.92
C ILE A 105 -14.53 -9.28 4.58
N ILE A 106 -15.74 -8.99 5.07
CA ILE A 106 -16.65 -9.95 5.69
C ILE A 106 -17.92 -10.13 4.88
N ASP A 107 -18.62 -11.22 5.15
CA ASP A 107 -19.92 -11.48 4.54
C ASP A 107 -20.97 -10.47 5.04
N GLY A 108 -21.62 -9.78 4.10
CA GLY A 108 -22.58 -8.72 4.42
C GLY A 108 -23.82 -9.25 5.12
N LEU A 109 -24.18 -10.51 4.88
CA LEU A 109 -25.33 -11.16 5.50
C LEU A 109 -25.13 -11.43 6.99
N SER A 110 -23.89 -11.33 7.50
CA SER A 110 -23.59 -11.31 8.95
C SER A 110 -24.16 -12.51 9.72
N GLY A 111 -24.20 -13.68 9.09
CA GLY A 111 -24.73 -14.91 9.69
C GLY A 111 -26.24 -15.09 9.54
N LEU A 112 -26.90 -14.34 8.65
CA LEU A 112 -28.29 -14.60 8.27
C LEU A 112 -28.43 -16.04 7.79
N SER A 113 -29.39 -16.77 8.37
CA SER A 113 -29.65 -18.15 8.02
C SER A 113 -30.18 -18.25 6.59
N SER A 114 -29.68 -19.25 5.86
CA SER A 114 -30.07 -19.54 4.48
C SER A 114 -30.70 -20.93 4.36
N LEU A 115 -31.45 -21.35 5.38
CA LEU A 115 -32.20 -22.61 5.35
C LEU A 115 -33.43 -22.47 4.45
N VAL A 116 -33.88 -23.59 3.89
CA VAL A 116 -35.05 -23.64 2.99
C VAL A 116 -36.34 -23.24 3.71
N ASP A 117 -36.40 -23.48 5.02
CA ASP A 117 -37.55 -23.14 5.87
C ASP A 117 -37.56 -21.66 6.30
N ASP A 118 -36.43 -20.96 6.16
CA ASP A 118 -36.30 -19.55 6.53
C ASP A 118 -36.72 -18.61 5.38
N TYR A 119 -36.76 -17.31 5.66
CA TYR A 119 -37.07 -16.31 4.64
C TYR A 119 -36.02 -16.33 3.52
N PRO A 120 -36.41 -16.36 2.23
CA PRO A 120 -35.47 -16.47 1.13
C PRO A 120 -34.54 -15.25 1.07
N VAL A 121 -33.23 -15.52 0.93
CA VAL A 121 -32.18 -14.51 0.83
C VAL A 121 -31.51 -14.63 -0.54
N ASP A 122 -31.91 -13.77 -1.49
CA ASP A 122 -31.35 -13.74 -2.84
C ASP A 122 -30.24 -12.68 -3.01
N THR A 123 -29.86 -12.02 -1.92
CA THR A 123 -28.88 -10.92 -1.93
C THR A 123 -27.47 -11.40 -1.66
N ILE A 124 -26.50 -10.94 -2.44
CA ILE A 124 -25.07 -11.13 -2.17
C ILE A 124 -24.49 -9.79 -1.71
N ALA A 125 -23.88 -9.77 -0.53
CA ALA A 125 -23.29 -8.56 0.04
C ALA A 125 -21.90 -8.85 0.63
N LYS A 126 -20.98 -7.89 0.47
CA LYS A 126 -19.67 -7.84 1.15
C LYS A 126 -19.53 -6.48 1.81
N ARG A 127 -18.92 -6.45 3.00
CA ARG A 127 -18.69 -5.22 3.75
C ARG A 127 -17.39 -5.29 4.52
N PHE A 128 -16.90 -4.14 4.96
CA PHE A 128 -15.91 -4.06 6.03
C PHE A 128 -16.61 -3.92 7.38
N ARG A 129 -15.89 -4.23 8.46
CA ARG A 129 -16.31 -3.80 9.80
C ARG A 129 -16.10 -2.29 9.91
N TYR A 130 -17.05 -1.58 10.50
CA TYR A 130 -17.10 -0.12 10.42
C TYR A 130 -15.91 0.55 11.11
N ASP A 131 -15.56 0.10 12.30
CA ASP A 131 -14.39 0.51 13.07
C ASP A 131 -13.07 0.20 12.34
N ALA A 132 -12.92 -1.00 11.77
CA ALA A 132 -11.73 -1.36 11.01
C ALA A 132 -11.56 -0.50 9.74
N ALA A 133 -12.67 -0.15 9.07
CA ALA A 133 -12.64 0.75 7.92
C ALA A 133 -12.29 2.19 8.32
N LEU A 134 -12.82 2.69 9.44
CA LEU A 134 -12.48 4.01 9.97
C LEU A 134 -11.00 4.11 10.30
N VAL A 135 -10.43 3.12 10.99
CA VAL A 135 -9.01 3.09 11.31
C VAL A 135 -8.17 3.08 10.04
N SER A 136 -8.51 2.25 9.06
CA SER A 136 -7.80 2.22 7.78
C SER A 136 -7.82 3.57 7.06
N ALA A 137 -8.96 4.27 7.06
CA ALA A 137 -9.08 5.58 6.44
C ALA A 137 -8.30 6.67 7.20
N LEU A 138 -8.30 6.62 8.54
CA LEU A 138 -7.52 7.54 9.36
C LEU A 138 -6.02 7.37 9.15
N MET A 139 -5.54 6.12 9.06
CA MET A 139 -4.13 5.84 8.80
C MET A 139 -3.70 6.26 7.38
N ASP A 140 -4.59 6.20 6.39
CA ASP A 140 -4.31 6.69 5.03
C ASP A 140 -4.15 8.22 5.00
N MET A 141 -4.84 8.94 5.89
CA MET A 141 -4.78 10.41 6.01
C MET A 141 -3.77 10.89 7.07
N GLU A 142 -2.94 10.02 7.64
CA GLU A 142 -2.01 10.37 8.73
C GLU A 142 -1.09 11.54 8.34
N GLU A 143 -0.54 11.52 7.12
CA GLU A 143 0.37 12.56 6.64
C GLU A 143 -0.35 13.92 6.51
N ASP A 144 -1.57 13.93 5.96
CA ASP A 144 -2.40 15.13 5.83
C ASP A 144 -2.80 15.71 7.19
N ILE A 145 -3.09 14.85 8.18
CA ILE A 145 -3.44 15.27 9.55
C ILE A 145 -2.23 15.93 10.22
N LEU A 146 -1.06 15.30 10.15
CA LEU A 146 0.17 15.84 10.74
C LEU A 146 0.60 17.14 10.04
N GLU A 147 0.48 17.23 8.71
CA GLU A 147 0.72 18.47 7.98
C GLU A 147 -0.26 19.58 8.38
N GLY A 148 -1.54 19.23 8.55
CA GLY A 148 -2.57 20.13 9.05
C GLY A 148 -2.23 20.69 10.44
N MET A 149 -1.75 19.85 11.37
CA MET A 149 -1.33 20.28 12.70
C MET A 149 -0.13 21.22 12.66
N ARG A 150 0.91 20.88 11.88
CA ARG A 150 2.07 21.76 11.69
C ARG A 150 1.69 23.11 11.09
N SER A 151 0.71 23.14 10.18
CA SER A 151 0.23 24.39 9.58
C SER A 151 -0.46 25.33 10.58
N GLN A 152 -0.91 24.78 11.72
CA GLN A 152 -1.54 25.52 12.82
C GLN A 152 -0.58 25.75 14.00
N ASP A 153 0.73 25.53 13.80
CA ASP A 153 1.76 25.64 14.84
C ASP A 153 1.49 24.72 16.06
N LEU A 154 0.85 23.57 15.84
CA LEU A 154 0.67 22.52 16.84
C LEU A 154 1.80 21.49 16.75
N ASP A 155 2.21 20.92 17.89
CA ASP A 155 3.24 19.88 17.96
C ASP A 155 2.75 18.56 17.35
N ASP A 156 3.62 17.86 16.60
CA ASP A 156 3.33 16.56 15.98
C ASP A 156 3.01 15.42 17.00
N TYR A 157 3.28 15.64 18.30
CA TYR A 157 3.14 14.66 19.38
C TYR A 157 1.97 14.95 20.35
N LEU A 158 1.08 15.88 19.99
CA LEU A 158 -0.03 16.30 20.86
C LEU A 158 -1.00 15.15 21.21
#